data_AF-A0A9D8IM10-F1
#
_entry.id   AF-A0A9D8IM10-F1
#
_cell.length_a   1.000
_cell.length_b   1.000
_cell.length_c   1.000
_cell.angle_alpha   90.00
_cell.angle_beta   90.00
_cell.angle_gamma   90.00
#
_symmetry.space_group_name_H-M   'P 1'
#
loop_
_entity.id
_entity.type
_entity.pdbx_description
1 polymer ?
#
loop_
_entity_poly.entity_id
_entity_poly.type
_entity_poly.pdbx_seq_one_letter_code
_entity_poly.pdbx_strand_id
1 'polypeptide(L)' 'MGVRRDRLDLWIADQVASRRDNSPAKVAERVRRLARLKKAISEGKFPYIPTVQSWISAETGVPFSQLTADEVGKWAKSL' A
#
# COMPACT_ATOMS: atom_id res chain seq x y z
N MET A 1 7.96 -7.77 -40.40
CA MET A 1 6.79 -7.61 -39.50
C MET A 1 6.03 -6.39 -39.98
N GLY A 2 4.69 -6.41 -40.00
CA GLY A 2 3.91 -5.26 -40.48
C GLY A 2 3.74 -4.19 -39.39
N VAL A 3 3.39 -2.96 -39.79
CA VAL A 3 3.28 -1.77 -38.92
C VAL A 3 2.48 -2.00 -37.61
N ARG A 4 1.46 -2.87 -37.64
CA ARG A 4 0.68 -3.23 -36.44
C ARG A 4 1.52 -3.95 -35.38
N ARG A 5 2.41 -4.85 -35.81
CA ARG A 5 3.22 -5.68 -34.92
C ARG A 5 4.34 -4.85 -34.28
N ASP A 6 4.96 -3.98 -35.06
CA ASP A 6 5.99 -3.06 -34.54
C ASP A 6 5.43 -2.13 -33.44
N ARG A 7 4.19 -1.64 -33.60
CA ARG A 7 3.50 -0.87 -32.55
C ARG A 7 3.27 -1.68 -31.27
N LEU A 8 2.90 -2.94 -31.41
CA LEU A 8 2.68 -3.81 -30.25
C LEU A 8 3.99 -4.04 -29.50
N ASP A 9 5.07 -4.29 -30.23
CA ASP A 9 6.39 -4.54 -29.66
C ASP A 9 6.94 -3.31 -28.92
N LEU A 10 6.74 -2.10 -29.48
CA LEU A 10 7.06 -0.84 -28.81
C LEU A 10 6.26 -0.66 -27.51
N TRP A 11 4.95 -0.92 -27.54
CA TRP A 11 4.12 -0.79 -26.33
C TRP A 11 4.54 -1.76 -25.22
N ILE A 12 4.90 -3.00 -25.58
CA ILE A 12 5.41 -3.98 -24.63
C ILE A 12 6.73 -3.51 -24.02
N ALA A 13 7.66 -2.99 -24.84
CA ALA A 13 8.92 -2.45 -24.38
C ALA A 13 8.72 -1.28 -23.39
N ASP A 14 7.84 -0.34 -23.73
CA ASP A 14 7.51 0.80 -22.86
C ASP A 14 6.88 0.36 -21.54
N GLN A 15 5.97 -0.63 -21.57
CA GLN A 15 5.40 -1.18 -20.35
C GLN A 15 6.44 -1.84 -19.45
N VAL A 16 7.41 -2.57 -20.03
CA VAL A 16 8.48 -3.21 -19.26
C VAL A 16 9.38 -2.16 -18.62
N ALA A 17 9.78 -1.13 -19.37
CA ALA A 17 10.57 -0.01 -18.85
C ALA A 17 9.82 0.70 -17.70
N SER A 18 8.56 1.06 -17.92
CA SER A 18 7.72 1.72 -16.90
C SER A 18 7.56 0.88 -15.63
N ARG A 19 7.38 -0.44 -15.75
CA ARG A 19 7.29 -1.34 -14.58
C ARG A 19 8.61 -1.38 -13.82
N ARG A 20 9.74 -1.47 -14.53
CA ARG A 20 11.09 -1.49 -13.94
C ARG A 20 11.36 -0.22 -13.14
N ASP A 21 11.05 0.93 -13.70
CA ASP A 21 11.39 2.22 -13.09
C ASP A 21 10.41 2.61 -11.97
N ASN A 22 9.12 2.35 -12.16
CA ASN A 22 8.10 2.76 -11.19
C ASN A 22 7.92 1.79 -10.01
N SER A 23 8.27 0.50 -10.17
CA SER A 23 8.08 -0.49 -9.11
C SER A 23 8.86 -0.13 -7.83
N PRO A 24 10.15 0.21 -7.87
CA PRO A 24 10.90 0.63 -6.68
C PRO A 24 10.28 1.84 -5.97
N ALA A 25 9.85 2.85 -6.73
CA ALA A 25 9.20 4.05 -6.18
C ALA A 25 7.88 3.70 -5.48
N LYS A 26 7.06 2.82 -6.08
CA LYS A 26 5.82 2.32 -5.48
C LYS A 26 6.07 1.51 -4.22
N VAL A 27 7.10 0.65 -4.22
CA VAL A 27 7.49 -0.14 -3.03
C VAL A 27 7.96 0.80 -1.91
N ALA A 28 8.83 1.75 -2.20
CA ALA A 28 9.30 2.73 -1.22
C ALA A 28 8.15 3.53 -0.61
N GLU A 29 7.17 3.95 -1.42
CA GLU A 29 6.00 4.68 -0.92
C GLU A 29 5.10 3.82 -0.02
N ARG A 30 4.93 2.53 -0.34
CA ARG A 30 4.22 1.58 0.54
C ARG A 30 4.90 1.45 1.90
N VAL A 31 6.22 1.31 1.93
CA VAL A 31 6.99 1.26 3.19
C VAL A 31 6.84 2.56 3.98
N ARG A 32 6.94 3.72 3.33
CA ARG A 32 6.73 5.02 3.98
C ARG A 32 5.32 5.20 4.52
N ARG A 33 4.31 4.68 3.82
CA ARG A 33 2.91 4.68 4.27
C ARG A 33 2.74 3.81 5.51
N LEU A 34 3.31 2.62 5.53
CA LEU A 34 3.30 1.74 6.71
C LEU A 34 3.99 2.38 7.91
N ALA A 35 5.14 3.03 7.71
CA ALA A 35 5.83 3.76 8.77
C ALA A 35 4.97 4.92 9.34
N ARG A 36 4.30 5.69 8.46
CA ARG A 36 3.35 6.75 8.87
C ARG A 36 2.18 6.17 9.66
N LEU A 37 1.65 5.02 9.23
CA LEU A 37 0.54 4.36 9.91
C LEU A 37 0.95 3.86 11.31
N LYS A 38 2.12 3.23 11.44
CA LYS A 38 2.69 2.81 12.73
C LYS A 38 2.84 3.98 13.69
N LYS A 39 3.35 5.12 13.19
CA LYS A 39 3.45 6.36 13.96
C LYS A 39 2.07 6.88 14.40
N ALA A 40 1.11 6.94 13.49
CA ALA A 40 -0.26 7.39 13.80
C ALA A 40 -0.94 6.49 14.84
N ILE A 41 -0.68 5.18 14.82
CA ILE A 41 -1.19 4.23 15.82
C ILE A 41 -0.53 4.44 17.18
N SER A 42 0.77 4.73 17.22
CA SER A 42 1.49 4.99 18.48
C SER A 42 1.12 6.30 19.16
N GLU A 43 0.83 7.35 18.38
CA GLU A 43 0.47 8.67 18.90
C GLU A 43 -1.04 8.81 19.13
N GLY A 44 -1.84 8.08 18.36
CA GLY A 44 -3.29 8.12 18.40
C GLY A 44 -3.88 7.32 19.56
N LYS A 45 -5.11 7.68 19.93
CA LYS A 45 -5.94 6.90 20.86
C LYS A 45 -7.05 6.21 20.07
N PHE A 46 -7.45 5.03 20.53
CA PHE A 46 -8.61 4.33 19.99
C PHE A 46 -9.90 5.07 20.41
N PRO A 47 -10.91 5.23 19.54
CA PRO A 47 -10.92 4.91 18.11
C PRO A 47 -10.13 5.94 17.29
N TYR A 48 -9.38 5.46 16.29
CA TYR A 48 -8.56 6.33 15.44
C TYR A 48 -9.42 7.20 14.51
N ILE A 49 -8.82 8.22 13.89
CA ILE A 49 -9.49 9.01 12.85
C ILE A 49 -9.91 8.13 11.64
N PRO A 50 -11.00 8.45 10.93
CA PRO A 50 -11.52 7.62 9.84
C PRO A 50 -10.48 7.25 8.76
N THR A 51 -9.55 8.17 8.46
CA THR A 51 -8.45 7.91 7.51
C THR A 51 -7.55 6.76 7.97
N VAL A 52 -7.18 6.74 9.26
CA VAL A 52 -6.34 5.69 9.84
C VAL A 52 -7.12 4.39 9.93
N GLN A 53 -8.41 4.43 10.27
CA GLN A 53 -9.29 3.25 10.26
C GLN A 53 -9.36 2.59 8.87
N SER A 54 -9.54 3.41 7.82
CA SER A 54 -9.56 2.95 6.43
C SER A 54 -8.24 2.30 6.04
N TRP A 55 -7.11 2.87 6.48
CA TRP A 55 -5.80 2.31 6.18
C TRP A 55 -5.54 1.01 6.93
N ILE A 56 -5.92 0.92 8.21
CA ILE A 56 -5.85 -0.33 8.97
C ILE A 56 -6.66 -1.41 8.25
N SER A 57 -7.90 -1.11 7.85
CA SER A 57 -8.76 -2.09 7.19
C SER A 57 -8.19 -2.57 5.85
N ALA A 58 -7.54 -1.68 5.10
CA ALA A 58 -6.91 -2.03 3.83
C ALA A 58 -5.70 -2.95 4.00
N GLU A 59 -4.92 -2.78 5.07
CA GLU A 59 -3.72 -3.59 5.33
C GLU A 59 -4.05 -4.92 6.04
N THR A 60 -5.05 -4.93 6.93
CA THR A 60 -5.46 -6.16 7.65
C THR A 60 -6.46 -7.01 6.85
N GLY A 61 -7.15 -6.42 5.87
CA GLY A 61 -8.26 -7.06 5.15
C GLY A 61 -9.54 -7.20 5.97
N VAL A 62 -9.57 -6.68 7.19
CA VAL A 62 -10.70 -6.78 8.13
C VAL A 62 -11.33 -5.40 8.31
N PRO A 63 -12.67 -5.27 8.24
CA PRO A 63 -13.34 -4.01 8.54
C PRO A 63 -12.98 -3.49 9.95
N PHE A 64 -12.69 -2.19 10.07
CA PHE A 64 -12.31 -1.59 11.36
C PHE A 64 -13.34 -1.81 12.47
N SER A 65 -14.64 -1.89 12.14
CA SER A 65 -15.71 -2.17 13.11
C SER A 65 -15.61 -3.53 13.80
N GLN A 66 -14.84 -4.46 13.23
CA GLN A 66 -14.61 -5.80 13.76
C GLN A 66 -13.27 -5.91 14.52
N LEU A 67 -12.46 -4.85 14.55
CA LEU A 67 -11.14 -4.86 15.17
C LEU A 67 -11.19 -4.25 16.58
N THR A 68 -10.54 -4.94 17.52
CA THR A 68 -10.29 -4.42 18.87
C THR A 68 -9.00 -3.61 18.93
N ALA A 69 -8.87 -2.73 19.93
CA ALA A 69 -7.63 -1.97 20.15
C ALA A 69 -6.42 -2.89 20.34
N ASP A 70 -6.59 -4.05 20.99
CA ASP A 70 -5.53 -5.01 21.23
C ASP A 70 -5.07 -5.71 19.94
N GLU A 71 -6.00 -6.08 19.06
CA GLU A 71 -5.66 -6.68 17.75
C GLU A 71 -4.89 -5.70 16.87
N VAL A 72 -5.33 -4.44 16.82
CA VAL A 72 -4.60 -3.39 16.10
C VAL A 72 -3.21 -3.17 16.69
N GLY A 73 -3.09 -3.19 18.02
CA GLY A 73 -1.80 -3.09 18.72
C GLY A 73 -0.86 -4.26 18.46
N LYS A 74 -1.38 -5.50 18.42
CA LYS A 74 -0.61 -6.71 18.06
C LYS A 74 -0.15 -6.65 16.61
N TRP A 75 -1.04 -6.29 15.70
CA TRP A 75 -0.73 -6.12 14.29
C TRP A 75 0.35 -5.05 14.08
N ALA A 76 0.22 -3.88 14.71
CA ALA A 76 1.20 -2.81 14.62
C ALA A 76 2.60 -3.18 15.16
N LYS A 77 2.69 -4.16 16.07
CA LYS A 77 3.97 -4.72 16.55
C LYS A 77 4.60 -5.71 15.58
N SER A 78 3.81 -6.35 14.72
CA SER A 78 4.28 -7.28 13.69
C SER A 78 4.83 -6.60 12.42
N LEU A 79 4.54 -5.30 12.25
CA LEU A 79 5.10 -4.42 11.20
C LEU A 79 6.52 -3.97 11.52
#